data_AF-A0A3N8H9N2-F1
#
_entry.id   AF-A0A3N8H9N2-F1
#
_cell.length_a   1.000
_cell.length_b   1.000
_cell.length_c   1.000
_cell.angle_alpha   90.00
_cell.angle_beta   90.00
_cell.angle_gamma   90.00
#
_symmetry.space_group_name_H-M   'P 1'
#
loop_
_entity.id
_entity.type
_entity.pdbx_description
1 polymer ?
#
loop_
_entity_poly.entity_id
_entity_poly.type
_entity_poly.pdbx_seq_one_letter_code
_entity_poly.pdbx_strand_id
1 'polypeptide(L)'
;MYRNPSPESVMKLTLPVVRRSFRTLCAAALVAVATVSVAQVPPAPRVEDPAGAMPPPPPPPRPRALLPAGPGNDTDTASDALVSGTLSRLTINPEGTVDGFVLTDGTLVRLPPHLGSQLAALVRAGERVTVAGERRGDDEIRASVVRNDGTGASLSDRPPVPAAPAPPMLRSVNLARLSVSGVVRRVMRAPRGEPDGVMLDSGAVVKLTVPAARQFGDLLVPGERVAAVGYGTRNAYGEALQATAFGAPGHVVNLYDDVAR
;
A
#
# COMPACT_ATOMS: atom_id res chain seq x y z
N MET A 1 -61.08 -40.89 3.50
CA MET A 1 -60.40 -40.42 2.27
C MET A 1 -58.91 -40.39 2.56
N TYR A 2 -58.19 -41.50 2.42
CA TYR A 2 -57.41 -41.89 1.22
C TYR A 2 -56.55 -40.72 0.70
N ARG A 3 -55.22 -40.76 0.62
CA ARG A 3 -54.19 -41.79 0.91
C ARG A 3 -52.84 -41.05 0.92
N ASN A 4 -51.99 -41.39 1.87
CA ASN A 4 -50.56 -41.07 1.83
C ASN A 4 -49.91 -41.75 0.60
N PRO A 5 -48.85 -41.19 0.02
CA PRO A 5 -47.70 -42.04 -0.22
C PRO A 5 -46.40 -41.43 0.32
N SER A 6 -45.73 -42.24 1.15
CA SER A 6 -44.32 -42.13 1.51
C SER A 6 -43.49 -42.94 0.47
N PRO A 7 -42.17 -43.12 0.64
CA PRO A 7 -41.10 -42.32 0.03
C PRO A 7 -40.24 -43.17 -0.93
N GLU A 8 -39.80 -42.63 -2.07
CA GLU A 8 -38.79 -43.32 -2.88
C GLU A 8 -37.68 -42.41 -3.41
N SER A 9 -36.47 -42.95 -3.27
CA SER A 9 -35.31 -42.78 -4.14
C SER A 9 -34.51 -41.48 -4.03
N VAL A 10 -33.64 -41.48 -3.01
CA VAL A 10 -32.18 -41.53 -3.18
C VAL A 10 -31.66 -41.03 -4.54
N MET A 11 -31.09 -39.83 -4.56
CA MET A 11 -29.96 -39.54 -5.45
C MET A 11 -28.96 -38.63 -4.73
N LYS A 12 -28.06 -39.28 -3.99
CA LYS A 12 -26.81 -38.70 -3.52
C LYS A 12 -25.94 -38.44 -4.77
N LEU A 13 -25.96 -37.22 -5.29
CA LEU A 13 -24.96 -36.80 -6.27
C LEU A 13 -23.68 -36.41 -5.54
N THR A 14 -22.90 -37.43 -5.25
CA THR A 14 -21.54 -37.33 -4.75
C THR A 14 -20.67 -36.89 -5.92
N LEU A 15 -20.21 -35.64 -5.93
CA LEU A 15 -19.20 -35.19 -6.90
C LEU A 15 -17.81 -35.27 -6.27
N PRO A 16 -16.81 -35.81 -7.00
CA PRO A 16 -15.57 -36.30 -6.42
C PRO A 16 -14.60 -35.18 -6.00
N VAL A 17 -14.01 -35.40 -4.84
CA VAL A 17 -12.75 -34.80 -4.36
C VAL A 17 -11.67 -34.98 -5.42
N VAL A 18 -11.21 -33.89 -6.03
CA VAL A 18 -9.96 -33.87 -6.80
C VAL A 18 -8.84 -33.41 -5.90
N ARG A 19 -8.22 -34.37 -5.21
CA ARG A 19 -6.90 -34.21 -4.59
C ARG A 19 -5.85 -34.19 -5.71
N ARG A 20 -5.31 -33.02 -6.04
CA ARG A 20 -4.06 -32.94 -6.82
C ARG A 20 -2.87 -33.03 -5.88
N SER A 21 -2.44 -34.27 -5.66
CA SER A 21 -1.12 -34.61 -5.14
C SER A 21 -0.12 -34.45 -6.28
N PHE A 22 0.78 -33.47 -6.22
CA PHE A 22 1.97 -33.46 -7.07
C PHE A 22 3.20 -33.78 -6.23
N ARG A 23 3.82 -34.89 -6.62
CA ARG A 23 4.96 -35.53 -5.99
C ARG A 23 6.21 -34.68 -6.18
N THR A 24 6.99 -34.64 -5.12
CA THR A 24 8.43 -34.36 -5.06
C THR A 24 9.21 -35.05 -6.17
N LEU A 25 10.18 -34.34 -6.76
CA LEU A 25 11.29 -34.93 -7.48
C LEU A 25 12.56 -34.13 -7.21
N CYS A 26 13.46 -34.75 -6.44
CA CYS A 26 14.86 -34.37 -6.25
C CYS A 26 15.68 -34.70 -7.50
N ALA A 27 16.67 -33.86 -7.81
CA ALA A 27 17.97 -34.15 -8.48
C ALA A 27 18.45 -32.86 -9.16
N ALA A 28 19.72 -32.51 -9.24
CA ALA A 28 20.97 -33.00 -8.68
C ALA A 28 22.01 -31.89 -8.97
N ALA A 29 23.13 -31.97 -8.27
CA ALA A 29 24.26 -31.08 -8.33
C ALA A 29 24.82 -30.81 -9.75
N LEU A 30 25.36 -29.60 -9.94
CA LEU A 30 26.46 -29.37 -10.87
C LEU A 30 27.41 -28.32 -10.27
N VAL A 31 28.53 -28.84 -9.77
CA VAL A 31 29.72 -28.10 -9.37
C VAL A 31 30.51 -27.78 -10.64
N ALA A 32 30.89 -26.52 -10.84
CA ALA A 32 31.90 -26.13 -11.82
C ALA A 32 33.01 -25.34 -11.11
N VAL A 33 34.22 -25.88 -11.22
CA VAL A 33 35.47 -25.50 -10.56
C VAL A 33 36.35 -24.68 -11.52
N ALA A 34 37.13 -23.77 -10.93
CA ALA A 34 38.35 -23.11 -11.42
C ALA A 34 38.15 -22.10 -12.58
N THR A 35 38.76 -20.91 -12.55
CA THR A 35 40.21 -20.71 -12.45
C THR A 35 40.59 -19.40 -11.75
N VAL A 36 41.63 -19.49 -10.92
CA VAL A 36 42.36 -18.38 -10.30
C VAL A 36 43.39 -17.87 -11.30
N SER A 37 43.46 -16.56 -11.52
CA SER A 37 44.57 -15.94 -12.24
C SER A 37 45.22 -14.89 -11.33
N VAL A 38 46.37 -15.27 -10.75
CA VAL A 38 47.25 -14.36 -10.01
C VAL A 38 48.32 -13.88 -10.99
N ALA A 39 48.28 -12.60 -11.36
CA ALA A 39 49.39 -11.95 -12.03
C ALA A 39 50.20 -11.16 -10.99
N GLN A 40 51.39 -11.67 -10.66
CA GLN A 40 52.42 -11.00 -9.87
C GLN A 40 53.15 -9.99 -10.77
N VAL A 41 53.35 -8.75 -10.31
CA VAL A 41 54.18 -7.74 -10.99
C VAL A 41 55.34 -7.33 -10.05
N PRO A 42 56.60 -7.35 -10.51
CA PRO A 42 57.81 -7.17 -9.69
C PRO A 42 58.12 -5.69 -9.33
N PRO A 43 59.01 -5.42 -8.36
CA PRO A 43 59.24 -4.06 -7.85
C PRO A 43 60.44 -3.30 -8.46
N ALA A 44 60.27 -1.96 -8.45
CA ALA A 44 61.23 -0.83 -8.40
C ALA A 44 62.15 -0.53 -9.62
N PRO A 45 62.34 0.77 -9.95
CA PRO A 45 63.42 1.53 -9.29
C PRO A 45 63.04 2.96 -8.85
N ARG A 46 63.73 3.45 -7.81
CA ARG A 46 63.79 4.88 -7.47
C ARG A 46 64.75 5.57 -8.45
N VAL A 47 64.35 6.70 -9.01
CA VAL A 47 65.23 7.63 -9.72
C VAL A 47 64.91 9.05 -9.23
N GLU A 48 65.99 9.78 -8.98
CA GLU A 48 66.07 11.10 -8.37
C GLU A 48 65.44 12.23 -9.21
N ASP A 49 64.99 13.28 -8.52
CA ASP A 49 64.64 14.59 -9.07
C ASP A 49 65.82 15.22 -9.83
N PRO A 50 65.54 15.92 -10.94
CA PRO A 50 66.19 17.19 -11.16
C PRO A 50 65.19 18.35 -11.31
N ALA A 51 65.57 19.44 -10.68
CA ALA A 51 64.92 20.72 -10.60
C ALA A 51 64.55 21.33 -11.97
N GLY A 52 63.41 22.01 -12.02
CA GLY A 52 63.14 23.06 -13.00
C GLY A 52 61.80 22.94 -13.73
N ALA A 53 60.68 23.10 -13.03
CA ALA A 53 59.39 23.41 -13.66
C ALA A 53 58.49 24.24 -12.73
N MET A 54 58.16 25.44 -13.22
CA MET A 54 57.09 26.40 -12.91
C MET A 54 56.15 26.14 -11.71
N PRO A 55 55.83 27.16 -10.88
CA PRO A 55 54.86 27.00 -9.78
C PRO A 55 53.48 26.56 -10.32
N PRO A 56 52.78 25.62 -9.64
CA PRO A 56 51.46 25.17 -10.06
C PRO A 56 50.41 26.29 -9.91
N PRO A 57 49.36 26.31 -10.74
CA PRO A 57 48.22 27.22 -10.57
C PRO A 57 47.52 26.97 -9.22
N PRO A 58 46.87 27.99 -8.64
CA PRO A 58 46.17 27.83 -7.37
C PRO A 58 45.07 26.76 -7.47
N PRO A 59 44.85 25.96 -6.41
CA PRO A 59 43.82 24.94 -6.40
C PRO A 59 42.41 25.56 -6.53
N PRO A 60 41.45 24.85 -7.14
CA PRO A 60 40.06 25.29 -7.15
C PRO A 60 39.53 25.43 -5.71
N PRO A 61 38.62 26.38 -5.44
CA PRO A 61 38.04 26.55 -4.11
C PRO A 61 37.35 25.25 -3.68
N ARG A 62 37.73 24.73 -2.52
CA ARG A 62 37.08 23.57 -1.90
C ARG A 62 35.60 23.91 -1.65
N PRO A 63 34.66 22.97 -1.88
CA PRO A 63 33.27 23.16 -1.46
C PRO A 63 33.24 23.49 0.02
N ARG A 64 32.63 24.63 0.35
CA ARG A 64 32.41 25.08 1.71
C ARG A 64 31.63 23.98 2.45
N ALA A 65 32.25 23.38 3.47
CA ALA A 65 31.52 22.50 4.37
C ALA A 65 30.35 23.30 4.96
N LEU A 66 29.13 22.91 4.61
CA LEU A 66 27.92 23.49 5.17
C LEU A 66 27.90 23.08 6.65
N LEU A 67 28.14 24.03 7.54
CA LEU A 67 27.88 23.86 8.95
C LEU A 67 26.38 23.55 9.14
N PRO A 68 25.99 22.70 10.10
CA PRO A 68 24.59 22.38 10.34
C PRO A 68 23.86 23.65 10.79
N ALA A 69 22.83 24.04 10.05
CA ALA A 69 21.90 25.08 10.47
C ALA A 69 21.08 24.55 11.65
N GLY A 70 21.14 25.28 12.77
CA GLY A 70 20.23 25.12 13.91
C GLY A 70 18.80 25.56 13.58
N PRO A 71 17.87 25.36 14.52
CA PRO A 71 16.51 24.93 14.25
C PRO A 71 15.59 26.09 13.82
N GLY A 72 14.72 25.78 12.86
CA GLY A 72 13.61 26.64 12.49
C GLY A 72 13.13 26.32 11.09
N ASN A 73 11.88 25.84 11.01
CA ASN A 73 10.90 25.96 9.93
C ASN A 73 10.11 24.65 9.77
N ASP A 74 9.11 24.50 10.62
CA ASP A 74 8.03 23.53 10.65
C ASP A 74 7.00 23.75 9.51
N THR A 75 7.51 24.07 8.33
CA THR A 75 6.80 23.76 7.08
C THR A 75 7.03 22.29 6.79
N ASP A 76 5.97 21.50 6.94
CA ASP A 76 5.84 20.11 6.49
C ASP A 76 6.28 20.00 5.02
N THR A 77 7.59 19.89 4.83
CA THR A 77 8.24 19.84 3.53
C THR A 77 8.06 18.41 3.07
N ALA A 78 6.90 18.18 2.46
CA ALA A 78 6.68 17.12 1.52
C ALA A 78 7.96 16.84 0.74
N SER A 79 8.66 15.78 1.17
CA SER A 79 9.97 15.44 0.62
C SER A 79 9.74 14.44 -0.49
N ASP A 80 10.39 14.67 -1.63
CA ASP A 80 10.42 13.70 -2.71
C ASP A 80 10.97 12.38 -2.17
N ALA A 81 10.23 11.30 -2.40
CA ALA A 81 10.53 9.97 -1.92
C ALA A 81 10.60 8.99 -3.08
N LEU A 82 11.64 8.16 -3.05
CA LEU A 82 11.80 7.00 -3.92
C LEU A 82 11.93 5.76 -3.03
N VAL A 83 10.92 4.89 -3.08
CA VAL A 83 10.84 3.69 -2.22
C VAL A 83 10.62 2.46 -3.09
N SER A 84 11.39 1.40 -2.83
CA SER A 84 11.20 0.10 -3.47
C SER A 84 10.84 -0.95 -2.42
N GLY A 85 9.85 -1.77 -2.72
CA GLY A 85 9.38 -2.82 -1.81
C GLY A 85 8.51 -3.85 -2.51
N THR A 86 8.12 -4.88 -1.76
CA THR A 86 7.18 -5.89 -2.25
C THR A 86 5.76 -5.50 -1.85
N LEU A 87 4.86 -5.46 -2.84
CA LEU A 87 3.44 -5.16 -2.60
C LEU A 87 2.82 -6.29 -1.78
N SER A 88 2.31 -5.96 -0.59
CA SER A 88 1.65 -6.91 0.30
C SER A 88 0.17 -7.05 -0.05
N ARG A 89 -0.53 -5.92 -0.19
CA ARG A 89 -1.95 -5.89 -0.55
C ARG A 89 -2.35 -4.57 -1.21
N LEU A 90 -3.38 -4.62 -2.03
CA LEU A 90 -4.06 -3.43 -2.55
C LEU A 90 -4.97 -2.83 -1.48
N THR A 91 -5.29 -1.55 -1.61
CA THR A 91 -6.34 -0.87 -0.84
C THR A 91 -7.44 -0.40 -1.77
N ILE A 92 -8.66 -0.31 -1.26
CA ILE A 92 -9.81 0.19 -2.00
C ILE A 92 -10.54 1.28 -1.23
N ASN A 93 -11.20 2.16 -1.96
CA ASN A 93 -12.18 3.10 -1.41
C ASN A 93 -13.56 2.42 -1.20
N PRO A 94 -14.50 3.04 -0.47
CA PRO A 94 -15.84 2.48 -0.26
C PRO A 94 -16.59 2.17 -1.56
N GLU A 95 -16.32 2.89 -2.65
CA GLU A 95 -16.87 2.66 -3.98
C GLU A 95 -16.27 1.43 -4.69
N GLY A 96 -15.31 0.73 -4.08
CA GLY A 96 -14.70 -0.49 -4.61
C GLY A 96 -13.56 -0.28 -5.60
N THR A 97 -13.13 0.96 -5.79
CA THR A 97 -12.01 1.31 -6.67
C THR A 97 -10.70 1.25 -5.90
N VAL A 98 -9.66 0.70 -6.53
CA VAL A 98 -8.32 0.67 -5.94
C VAL A 98 -7.80 2.10 -5.79
N ASP A 99 -7.36 2.46 -4.58
CA ASP A 99 -6.87 3.79 -4.24
C ASP A 99 -5.43 3.78 -3.71
N GLY A 100 -4.78 2.62 -3.72
CA GLY A 100 -3.45 2.46 -3.18
C GLY A 100 -3.06 1.01 -2.94
N PHE A 101 -1.98 0.84 -2.20
CA PHE A 101 -1.49 -0.44 -1.73
C PHE A 101 -0.59 -0.28 -0.50
N VAL A 102 -0.33 -1.39 0.17
CA VAL A 102 0.56 -1.47 1.32
C VAL A 102 1.74 -2.36 0.95
N LEU A 103 2.96 -1.89 1.22
CA LEU A 103 4.18 -2.65 1.07
C LEU A 103 4.39 -3.61 2.26
N THR A 104 5.27 -4.60 2.09
CA THR A 104 5.51 -5.63 3.12
C THR A 104 6.15 -5.07 4.39
N ASP A 105 6.88 -3.96 4.30
CA ASP A 105 7.41 -3.20 5.44
C ASP A 105 6.31 -2.40 6.19
N GLY A 106 5.09 -2.39 5.66
CA GLY A 106 3.96 -1.65 6.18
C GLY A 106 3.72 -0.32 5.49
N THR A 107 4.62 0.22 4.67
CA THR A 107 4.44 1.54 4.03
C THR A 107 3.16 1.61 3.21
N LEU A 108 2.30 2.60 3.49
CA LEU A 108 1.09 2.87 2.71
C LEU A 108 1.45 3.74 1.50
N VAL A 109 1.08 3.28 0.31
CA VAL A 109 1.23 4.03 -0.93
C VAL A 109 -0.16 4.40 -1.45
N ARG A 110 -0.47 5.69 -1.46
CA ARG A 110 -1.74 6.21 -1.97
C ARG A 110 -1.63 6.68 -3.40
N LEU A 111 -2.68 6.39 -4.17
CA LEU A 111 -2.85 6.85 -5.53
C LEU A 111 -4.22 7.52 -5.68
N PRO A 112 -4.36 8.47 -6.62
CA PRO A 112 -5.68 8.95 -7.01
C PRO A 112 -6.57 7.80 -7.53
N PRO A 113 -7.88 7.79 -7.21
CA PRO A 113 -8.79 6.72 -7.61
C PRO A 113 -8.89 6.50 -9.13
N HIS A 114 -8.65 7.52 -9.97
CA HIS A 114 -8.70 7.37 -11.44
C HIS A 114 -7.60 6.46 -11.98
N LEU A 115 -6.53 6.24 -11.21
CA LEU A 115 -5.45 5.31 -11.57
C LEU A 115 -5.71 3.89 -11.08
N GLY A 116 -6.77 3.66 -10.29
CA GLY A 116 -7.02 2.39 -9.61
C GLY A 116 -7.10 1.17 -10.53
N SER A 117 -7.84 1.28 -11.63
CA SER A 117 -7.96 0.19 -12.61
C SER A 117 -6.64 -0.11 -13.32
N GLN A 118 -5.85 0.91 -13.63
CA GLN A 118 -4.53 0.76 -14.25
C GLN A 118 -3.54 0.14 -13.26
N LEU A 119 -3.57 0.55 -12.00
CA LEU A 119 -2.75 -0.03 -10.93
C LEU A 119 -3.06 -1.52 -10.74
N ALA A 120 -4.34 -1.89 -10.68
CA ALA A 120 -4.76 -3.29 -10.52
C ALA A 120 -4.32 -4.18 -11.70
N ALA A 121 -4.16 -3.62 -12.89
CA ALA A 121 -3.63 -4.32 -14.06
C ALA A 121 -2.08 -4.35 -14.08
N LEU A 122 -1.43 -3.33 -13.50
CA LEU A 122 0.01 -3.16 -13.49
C LEU A 122 0.72 -4.08 -12.49
N VAL A 123 0.15 -4.25 -11.30
CA VAL A 123 0.81 -4.92 -10.16
C VAL A 123 -0.12 -5.89 -9.44
N ARG A 124 0.46 -6.95 -8.89
CA ARG A 124 -0.22 -7.89 -7.99
C ARG A 124 0.49 -8.01 -6.65
N ALA A 125 -0.22 -8.52 -5.64
CA ALA A 125 0.39 -8.88 -4.36
C ALA A 125 1.52 -9.89 -4.56
N GLY A 126 2.65 -9.66 -3.88
CA GLY A 126 3.89 -10.42 -4.01
C GLY A 126 4.88 -9.87 -5.03
N GLU A 127 4.48 -8.91 -5.87
CA GLU A 127 5.38 -8.31 -6.88
C GLU A 127 6.20 -7.16 -6.29
N ARG A 128 7.42 -6.98 -6.81
CA ARG A 128 8.31 -5.89 -6.41
C ARG A 128 7.99 -4.64 -7.22
N VAL A 129 7.85 -3.52 -6.51
CA VAL A 129 7.51 -2.23 -7.10
C VAL A 129 8.47 -1.16 -6.62
N THR A 130 8.74 -0.19 -7.48
CA THR A 130 9.43 1.06 -7.16
C THR A 130 8.45 2.21 -7.31
N VAL A 131 8.35 3.03 -6.27
CA VAL A 131 7.40 4.13 -6.14
C VAL A 131 8.17 5.43 -6.01
N ALA A 132 7.87 6.38 -6.88
CA ALA A 132 8.29 7.77 -6.74
C ALA A 132 7.07 8.62 -6.36
N GLY A 133 7.26 9.59 -5.47
CA GLY A 133 6.17 10.43 -5.03
C GLY A 133 6.57 11.33 -3.88
N GLU A 134 5.55 11.78 -3.15
CA GLU A 134 5.67 12.72 -2.05
C GLU A 134 5.46 11.98 -0.72
N ARG A 135 6.43 12.07 0.19
CA ARG A 135 6.27 11.48 1.53
C ARG A 135 5.30 12.32 2.38
N ARG A 136 4.38 11.64 3.06
CA ARG A 136 3.35 12.21 3.93
C ARG A 136 3.45 11.53 5.30
N GLY A 137 4.26 12.09 6.19
CA GLY A 137 4.63 11.42 7.45
C GLY A 137 5.57 10.22 7.23
N ASP A 138 5.76 9.40 8.27
CA ASP A 138 6.80 8.36 8.25
C ASP A 138 6.43 7.15 7.37
N ASP A 139 5.17 6.73 7.42
CA ASP A 139 4.69 5.46 6.87
C ASP A 139 3.70 5.59 5.70
N GLU A 140 3.59 6.78 5.10
CA GLU A 140 2.70 7.04 3.96
C GLU A 140 3.40 7.84 2.84
N ILE A 141 3.13 7.45 1.59
CA ILE A 141 3.64 8.09 0.38
C ILE A 141 2.48 8.30 -0.57
N ARG A 142 2.33 9.53 -1.07
CA ARG A 142 1.46 9.83 -2.21
C ARG A 142 2.25 9.60 -3.50
N ALA A 143 1.94 8.53 -4.21
CA ALA A 143 2.67 8.17 -5.42
C ALA A 143 2.31 9.08 -6.59
N SER A 144 3.34 9.55 -7.30
CA SER A 144 3.24 10.18 -8.61
C SER A 144 3.63 9.21 -9.73
N VAL A 145 4.50 8.23 -9.44
CA VAL A 145 4.88 7.16 -10.37
C VAL A 145 5.00 5.83 -9.61
N VAL A 146 4.44 4.78 -10.19
CA VAL A 146 4.60 3.39 -9.73
C VAL A 146 5.17 2.58 -10.87
N ARG A 147 6.28 1.89 -10.64
CA ARG A 147 6.90 0.97 -11.59
C ARG A 147 6.88 -0.45 -11.03
N ASN A 148 6.47 -1.40 -11.86
CA ASN A 148 6.64 -2.82 -11.57
C ASN A 148 8.05 -3.23 -12.00
N ASP A 149 8.88 -3.67 -11.06
CA ASP A 149 10.28 -3.97 -11.34
C ASP A 149 10.46 -5.32 -12.07
N GLY A 150 9.47 -6.22 -12.01
CA GLY A 150 9.48 -7.49 -12.72
C GLY A 150 9.11 -7.37 -14.19
N THR A 151 8.12 -6.52 -14.51
CA THR A 151 7.65 -6.32 -15.90
C THR A 151 8.27 -5.11 -16.59
N GLY A 152 8.85 -4.18 -15.82
CA GLY A 152 9.36 -2.90 -16.30
C GLY A 152 8.28 -1.87 -16.63
N ALA A 153 6.99 -2.22 -16.50
CA ALA A 153 5.88 -1.32 -16.79
C ALA A 153 5.76 -0.23 -15.71
N SER A 154 5.35 0.97 -16.10
CA SER A 154 5.19 2.12 -15.20
C SER A 154 3.84 2.82 -15.40
N LEU A 155 3.28 3.27 -14.29
CA LEU A 155 2.08 4.09 -14.19
C LEU A 155 2.45 5.44 -13.59
N SER A 156 2.06 6.53 -14.24
CA SER A 156 2.32 7.89 -13.78
C SER A 156 1.00 8.62 -13.60
N ASP A 157 0.90 9.37 -12.50
CA ASP A 157 -0.23 10.26 -12.25
C ASP A 157 -0.20 11.43 -13.24
N ARG A 158 -1.07 11.32 -14.23
CA ARG A 158 -1.40 12.42 -15.12
C ARG A 158 -2.79 12.91 -14.74
N PRO A 159 -3.00 14.24 -14.67
CA PRO A 159 -4.31 14.79 -14.44
C PRO A 159 -5.33 14.14 -15.38
N PRO A 160 -6.48 13.67 -14.85
CA PRO A 160 -7.51 13.10 -15.69
C PRO A 160 -8.00 14.18 -16.67
N VAL A 161 -8.34 13.76 -17.89
CA VAL A 161 -9.03 14.65 -18.82
C VAL A 161 -10.30 15.14 -18.13
N PRO A 162 -10.56 16.46 -18.07
CA PRO A 162 -11.75 16.99 -17.41
C PRO A 162 -13.00 16.32 -17.98
N ALA A 163 -13.67 15.53 -17.15
CA ALA A 163 -14.95 14.91 -17.44
C ALA A 163 -15.98 15.44 -16.44
N ALA A 164 -17.25 15.45 -16.83
CA ALA A 164 -18.32 15.76 -15.88
C ALA A 164 -18.25 14.75 -14.72
N PRO A 165 -18.26 15.22 -13.45
CA PRO A 165 -18.21 14.31 -12.32
C PRO A 165 -19.41 13.37 -12.37
N ALA A 166 -19.18 12.09 -12.10
CA ALA A 166 -20.27 11.12 -12.03
C ALA A 166 -21.33 11.60 -11.02
N PRO A 167 -22.63 11.59 -11.39
CA PRO A 167 -23.72 11.96 -10.49
C PRO A 167 -23.60 11.23 -9.14
N PRO A 168 -23.84 11.91 -8.00
CA PRO A 168 -23.71 11.30 -6.67
C PRO A 168 -24.50 10.00 -6.52
N MET A 169 -25.69 9.92 -7.14
CA MET A 169 -26.53 8.72 -7.11
C MET A 169 -25.80 7.49 -7.66
N LEU A 170 -24.97 7.63 -8.70
CA LEU A 170 -24.26 6.51 -9.31
C LEU A 170 -23.14 5.96 -8.42
N ARG A 171 -22.58 6.78 -7.53
CA ARG A 171 -21.55 6.32 -6.57
C ARG A 171 -22.14 5.33 -5.56
N SER A 172 -23.45 5.42 -5.29
CA SER A 172 -24.15 4.59 -4.31
C SER A 172 -24.76 3.31 -4.89
N VAL A 173 -24.85 3.16 -6.22
CA VAL A 173 -25.60 2.07 -6.89
C VAL A 173 -25.08 0.68 -6.53
N ASN A 174 -23.79 0.56 -6.19
CA ASN A 174 -23.15 -0.73 -5.88
C ASN A 174 -22.72 -0.86 -4.42
N LEU A 175 -23.14 0.04 -3.54
CA LEU A 175 -22.76 -0.01 -2.14
C LEU A 175 -23.67 -0.99 -1.38
N ALA A 176 -23.08 -2.03 -0.82
CA ALA A 176 -23.73 -2.94 0.09
C ALA A 176 -23.66 -2.39 1.52
N ARG A 177 -24.67 -2.71 2.34
CA ARG A 177 -24.55 -2.51 3.79
C ARG A 177 -23.59 -3.56 4.35
N LEU A 178 -22.48 -3.12 4.92
CA LEU A 178 -21.42 -3.97 5.45
C LEU A 178 -21.25 -3.74 6.95
N SER A 179 -20.77 -4.78 7.63
CA SER A 179 -20.36 -4.74 9.03
C SER A 179 -18.99 -5.39 9.14
N VAL A 180 -18.04 -4.68 9.74
CA VAL A 180 -16.67 -5.15 9.94
C VAL A 180 -16.27 -4.95 11.38
N SER A 181 -15.47 -5.88 11.90
CA SER A 181 -14.81 -5.73 13.18
C SER A 181 -13.43 -6.37 13.10
N GLY A 182 -12.47 -5.79 13.81
CA GLY A 182 -11.09 -6.25 13.76
C GLY A 182 -10.18 -5.37 14.60
N VAL A 183 -8.89 -5.66 14.53
CA VAL A 183 -7.85 -4.88 15.19
C VAL A 183 -7.40 -3.78 14.23
N VAL A 184 -7.28 -2.55 14.72
CA VAL A 184 -6.73 -1.44 13.94
C VAL A 184 -5.27 -1.74 13.64
N ARG A 185 -4.94 -1.93 12.37
CA ARG A 185 -3.56 -2.07 11.91
C ARG A 185 -2.91 -0.71 11.68
N ARG A 186 -3.69 0.25 11.18
CA ARG A 186 -3.24 1.61 10.86
C ARG A 186 -4.39 2.60 10.97
N VAL A 187 -4.08 3.82 11.37
CA VAL A 187 -4.95 4.99 11.25
C VAL A 187 -4.79 5.58 9.86
N MET A 188 -5.91 5.76 9.15
CA MET A 188 -5.92 6.41 7.85
C MET A 188 -6.07 7.92 8.06
N ARG A 189 -5.38 8.71 7.22
CA ARG A 189 -5.38 10.17 7.30
C ARG A 189 -5.96 10.84 6.06
N ALA A 190 -6.59 11.98 6.30
CA ALA A 190 -6.98 12.95 5.29
C ALA A 190 -5.74 13.69 4.73
N PRO A 191 -5.87 14.41 3.59
CA PRO A 191 -4.73 15.11 2.97
C PRO A 191 -4.01 16.14 3.84
N ARG A 192 -4.65 16.65 4.90
CA ARG A 192 -4.05 17.59 5.86
C ARG A 192 -3.52 16.89 7.12
N GLY A 193 -3.50 15.56 7.13
CA GLY A 193 -2.93 14.75 8.21
C GLY A 193 -3.91 14.38 9.32
N GLU A 194 -5.16 14.86 9.30
CA GLU A 194 -6.15 14.47 10.33
C GLU A 194 -6.60 13.02 10.15
N PRO A 195 -6.94 12.31 11.24
CA PRO A 195 -7.54 10.98 11.14
C PRO A 195 -8.85 11.02 10.35
N ASP A 196 -8.99 10.11 9.39
CA ASP A 196 -10.18 9.97 8.52
C ASP A 196 -10.70 8.53 8.43
N GLY A 197 -10.20 7.65 9.30
CA GLY A 197 -10.58 6.25 9.31
C GLY A 197 -9.49 5.34 9.84
N VAL A 198 -9.70 4.05 9.64
CA VAL A 198 -8.78 2.99 10.05
C VAL A 198 -8.69 1.91 8.99
N MET A 199 -7.52 1.29 8.89
CA MET A 199 -7.33 0.03 8.21
C MET A 199 -7.20 -1.07 9.27
N LEU A 200 -8.00 -2.12 9.14
CA LEU A 200 -7.98 -3.26 10.04
C LEU A 200 -6.89 -4.27 9.64
N ASP A 201 -6.56 -5.18 10.55
CA ASP A 201 -5.66 -6.32 10.33
C ASP A 201 -6.09 -7.21 9.15
N SER A 202 -7.40 -7.40 8.98
CA SER A 202 -7.99 -8.06 7.81
C SER A 202 -7.68 -7.33 6.49
N GLY A 203 -7.30 -6.05 6.54
CA GLY A 203 -7.13 -5.18 5.38
C GLY A 203 -8.37 -4.37 5.03
N ALA A 204 -9.46 -4.56 5.77
CA ALA A 204 -10.66 -3.76 5.58
C ALA A 204 -10.40 -2.29 5.92
N VAL A 205 -10.84 -1.38 5.05
CA VAL A 205 -10.71 0.07 5.25
C VAL A 205 -12.05 0.65 5.71
N VAL A 206 -12.08 1.21 6.92
CA VAL A 206 -13.23 1.91 7.46
C VAL A 206 -12.99 3.40 7.33
N LYS A 207 -13.79 4.07 6.50
CA LYS A 207 -13.74 5.52 6.33
C LYS A 207 -14.71 6.23 7.28
N LEU A 208 -14.22 7.30 7.88
CA LEU A 208 -14.93 8.18 8.79
C LEU A 208 -14.83 9.61 8.24
N THR A 209 -15.81 10.45 8.56
CA THR A 209 -15.61 11.90 8.37
C THR A 209 -14.61 12.38 9.43
N VAL A 210 -13.85 13.43 9.12
CA VAL A 210 -12.89 14.00 10.08
C VAL A 210 -13.54 14.35 11.43
N PRO A 211 -14.76 14.94 11.49
CA PRO A 211 -15.47 15.14 12.76
C PRO A 211 -15.75 13.84 13.51
N ALA A 212 -16.26 12.81 12.83
CA ALA A 212 -16.54 11.52 13.46
C ALA A 212 -15.24 10.88 13.99
N ALA A 213 -14.17 10.85 13.19
CA ALA A 213 -12.88 10.29 13.60
C ALA A 213 -12.31 10.96 14.86
N ARG A 214 -12.48 12.29 15.01
CA ARG A 214 -12.05 13.02 16.21
C ARG A 214 -12.82 12.64 17.47
N GLN A 215 -14.07 12.21 17.36
CA GLN A 215 -14.88 11.76 18.51
C GLN A 215 -14.41 10.41 19.07
N PHE A 216 -13.75 9.58 18.25
CA PHE A 216 -13.31 8.25 18.63
C PHE A 216 -11.78 8.12 18.72
N GLY A 217 -11.07 9.21 19.07
CA GLY A 217 -9.61 9.25 19.09
C GLY A 217 -8.96 8.06 19.81
N ASP A 218 -9.54 7.62 20.94
CA ASP A 218 -9.05 6.49 21.73
C ASP A 218 -9.18 5.14 21.01
N LEU A 219 -10.11 5.02 20.06
CA LEU A 219 -10.30 3.83 19.22
C LEU A 219 -9.52 3.88 17.92
N LEU A 220 -9.08 5.06 17.48
CA LEU A 220 -8.24 5.25 16.30
C LEU A 220 -6.75 5.13 16.67
N VAL A 221 -6.37 4.00 17.26
CA VAL A 221 -5.00 3.69 17.66
C VAL A 221 -4.63 2.29 17.16
N PRO A 222 -3.44 2.09 16.56
CA PRO A 222 -2.99 0.75 16.17
C PRO A 222 -2.99 -0.21 17.37
N GLY A 223 -3.58 -1.39 17.19
CA GLY A 223 -3.74 -2.41 18.23
C GLY A 223 -5.13 -2.43 18.89
N GLU A 224 -5.91 -1.36 18.75
CA GLU A 224 -7.24 -1.28 19.36
C GLU A 224 -8.27 -2.11 18.58
N ARG A 225 -9.30 -2.63 19.26
CA ARG A 225 -10.39 -3.35 18.59
C ARG A 225 -11.54 -2.41 18.29
N VAL A 226 -12.00 -2.45 17.06
CA VAL A 226 -13.11 -1.62 16.60
C VAL A 226 -14.14 -2.44 15.84
N ALA A 227 -15.35 -1.90 15.75
CA ALA A 227 -16.42 -2.37 14.92
C ALA A 227 -17.06 -1.18 14.20
N ALA A 228 -17.45 -1.40 12.95
CA ALA A 228 -18.07 -0.40 12.11
C ALA A 228 -19.16 -1.01 11.26
N VAL A 229 -20.23 -0.24 11.07
CA VAL A 229 -21.33 -0.58 10.16
C VAL A 229 -21.52 0.59 9.22
N GLY A 230 -21.78 0.30 7.95
CA GLY A 230 -21.96 1.35 6.95
C GLY A 230 -22.20 0.81 5.57
N TYR A 231 -21.93 1.64 4.56
CA TYR A 231 -22.13 1.31 3.16
C TYR A 231 -20.80 1.28 2.43
N GLY A 232 -20.59 0.26 1.62
CA GLY A 232 -19.29 0.01 1.02
C GLY A 232 -19.29 -1.13 0.03
N THR A 233 -18.09 -1.55 -0.35
CA THR A 233 -17.87 -2.60 -1.35
C THR A 233 -16.91 -3.65 -0.79
N ARG A 234 -17.19 -4.91 -1.11
CA ARG A 234 -16.27 -6.03 -0.93
C ARG A 234 -16.04 -6.68 -2.30
N ASN A 235 -14.78 -6.70 -2.75
CA ASN A 235 -14.41 -7.27 -4.04
C ASN A 235 -13.07 -8.03 -3.93
N ALA A 236 -12.51 -8.45 -5.08
CA ALA A 236 -11.26 -9.21 -5.12
C ALA A 236 -10.03 -8.44 -4.61
N TYR A 237 -10.10 -7.11 -4.51
CA TYR A 237 -8.99 -6.26 -4.09
C TYR A 237 -9.06 -5.90 -2.60
N GLY A 238 -10.22 -6.06 -1.96
CA GLY A 238 -10.37 -5.81 -0.53
C GLY A 238 -11.81 -5.54 -0.11
N GLU A 239 -11.93 -4.93 1.06
CA GLU A 239 -13.19 -4.50 1.64
C GLU A 239 -13.02 -3.07 2.15
N ALA A 240 -13.97 -2.20 1.82
CA ALA A 240 -14.01 -0.86 2.38
C ALA A 240 -15.43 -0.37 2.55
N LEU A 241 -15.67 0.43 3.59
CA LEU A 241 -16.97 1.04 3.85
C LEU A 241 -16.84 2.43 4.44
N GLN A 242 -17.79 3.28 4.08
CA GLN A 242 -18.05 4.54 4.78
C GLN A 242 -18.92 4.23 6.00
N ALA A 243 -18.40 4.47 7.20
CA ALA A 243 -19.12 4.11 8.41
C ALA A 243 -20.31 5.07 8.63
N THR A 244 -21.45 4.47 8.99
CA THR A 244 -22.62 5.15 9.56
C THR A 244 -22.73 4.88 11.06
N ALA A 245 -22.08 3.83 11.56
CA ALA A 245 -21.87 3.55 12.97
C ALA A 245 -20.43 3.09 13.21
N PHE A 246 -19.83 3.50 14.33
CA PHE A 246 -18.47 3.14 14.70
C PHE A 246 -18.35 3.01 16.23
N GLY A 247 -17.44 2.18 16.72
CA GLY A 247 -17.18 2.05 18.15
C GLY A 247 -16.41 0.77 18.50
N ALA A 248 -16.41 0.41 19.77
CA ALA A 248 -15.83 -0.86 20.22
C ALA A 248 -16.72 -2.03 19.79
N PRO A 249 -16.18 -3.26 19.65
CA PRO A 249 -17.00 -4.44 19.39
C PRO A 249 -18.11 -4.60 20.43
N GLY A 250 -19.36 -4.73 19.98
CA GLY A 250 -20.54 -4.78 20.85
C GLY A 250 -21.09 -3.41 21.28
N HIS A 251 -20.37 -2.32 21.03
CA HIS A 251 -20.73 -0.95 21.41
C HIS A 251 -20.48 0.01 20.25
N VAL A 252 -21.22 -0.15 19.15
CA VAL A 252 -21.21 0.78 18.03
C VAL A 252 -22.27 1.84 18.20
N VAL A 253 -21.92 3.10 17.92
CA VAL A 253 -22.84 4.25 17.97
C VAL A 253 -23.02 4.83 16.57
N ASN A 254 -24.25 5.26 16.26
CA ASN A 254 -24.55 5.90 14.99
C ASN A 254 -23.88 7.28 14.94
N LEU A 255 -23.22 7.56 13.82
CA LEU A 255 -22.41 8.77 13.63
C LEU A 255 -23.22 9.99 13.20
N TYR A 256 -24.44 9.79 12.70
CA TYR A 256 -25.25 10.83 12.05
C TYR A 256 -26.66 10.99 12.62
N ASP A 257 -27.01 10.23 13.65
CA ASP A 257 -28.34 10.34 14.27
C ASP A 257 -28.52 11.66 15.06
N ASP A 258 -27.42 12.37 15.37
CA ASP A 258 -27.44 13.66 16.06
C ASP A 258 -27.81 14.85 15.16
N VAL A 259 -27.98 14.66 13.84
CA VAL A 259 -28.32 15.75 12.90
C VAL A 259 -29.84 16.00 12.84
N ALA A 260 -30.66 15.19 13.53
CA ALA A 260 -32.11 15.26 13.50
C ALA A 260 -32.77 15.81 14.79
N ARG A 261 -32.00 16.44 15.71
CA ARG A 261 -32.53 17.03 16.95
C ARG A 261 -32.26 18.52 17.10
#